data_AF-A0A8D8L5P5-F1
#
_entry.id   AF-A0A8D8L5P5-F1
#
_cell.length_a   1.000
_cell.length_b   1.000
_cell.length_c   1.000
_cell.angle_alpha   90.00
_cell.angle_beta   90.00
_cell.angle_gamma   90.00
#
_symmetry.space_group_name_H-M   'P 1'
#
loop_
_entity.id
_entity.type
_entity.pdbx_description
1 polymer ?
#
loop_
_entity_poly.entity_id
_entity_poly.type
_entity_poly.pdbx_seq_one_letter_code
_entity_poly.pdbx_strand_id
1 'polypeptide(L)'
;QRGLQSVGIGLFPNLCLVNHDCWPNCTVILNHGDQSALDASFHSSRRIELRALEPISAGQELTVSYVDFLSVSTDRQRLLQQQYYFDCKCEHCVNGTKDELMTAVKPTEDGKQPSADVVKQLTDFSLQALVKIEAARAQGNFHEVIRICRECLEKQDPVFADTNVHVLRVLSTAS
;
A
#
# COMPACT_ATOMS: atom_id res chain seq x y z
N GLN A 1 16.27 8.88 -11.08
CA GLN A 1 15.56 8.21 -9.97
C GLN A 1 15.75 6.71 -10.11
N ARG A 2 16.56 6.08 -9.24
CA ARG A 2 16.66 4.62 -9.16
C ARG A 2 15.69 4.17 -8.06
N GLY A 3 14.82 3.17 -8.31
CA GLY A 3 13.96 2.57 -7.28
C GLY A 3 12.43 2.78 -7.39
N LEU A 4 11.91 3.44 -8.44
CA LEU A 4 10.45 3.65 -8.60
C LEU A 4 9.75 2.57 -9.43
N GLN A 5 10.48 1.75 -10.18
CA GLN A 5 9.94 0.70 -11.02
C GLN A 5 10.61 -0.63 -10.71
N SER A 6 9.83 -1.70 -10.66
CA SER A 6 10.35 -3.06 -10.56
C SER A 6 11.12 -3.39 -11.84
N VAL A 7 12.40 -3.70 -11.71
CA VAL A 7 13.31 -4.02 -12.82
C VAL A 7 13.79 -5.48 -12.79
N GLY A 8 13.38 -6.26 -11.79
CA GLY A 8 13.79 -7.64 -11.64
C GLY A 8 13.36 -8.27 -10.32
N ILE A 9 13.63 -9.57 -10.19
CA ILE A 9 13.32 -10.39 -9.01
C ILE A 9 14.63 -10.96 -8.47
N GLY A 10 14.78 -10.99 -7.15
CA GLY A 10 15.93 -11.60 -6.47
C GLY A 10 15.47 -12.54 -5.36
N LEU A 11 16.24 -13.60 -5.11
CA LEU A 11 15.99 -14.55 -4.02
C LEU A 11 16.98 -14.30 -2.88
N PHE A 12 16.44 -14.08 -1.69
CA PHE A 12 17.22 -13.76 -0.49
C PHE A 12 16.84 -14.72 0.63
N PRO A 13 17.48 -15.91 0.75
CA PRO A 13 17.06 -16.97 1.66
C PRO A 13 16.93 -16.53 3.12
N ASN A 14 17.85 -15.70 3.61
CA ASN A 14 17.80 -15.19 4.98
C ASN A 14 16.60 -14.26 5.23
N LEU A 15 16.17 -13.50 4.20
CA LEU A 15 15.00 -12.63 4.31
C LEU A 15 13.69 -13.44 4.30
N CYS A 16 13.67 -14.58 3.62
CA CYS A 16 12.50 -15.47 3.58
C CYS A 16 12.14 -16.09 4.95
N LEU A 17 13.00 -15.93 5.97
CA LEU A 17 12.74 -16.34 7.34
C LEU A 17 11.98 -15.28 8.16
N VAL A 18 11.86 -14.05 7.66
CA VAL A 18 11.27 -12.92 8.38
C VAL A 18 9.76 -12.91 8.16
N ASN A 19 8.99 -13.06 9.23
CA ASN A 19 7.54 -13.14 9.18
C ASN A 19 6.86 -11.80 8.87
N HIS A 20 5.56 -11.90 8.58
CA HIS A 20 4.72 -10.76 8.30
C HIS A 20 4.13 -10.12 9.55
N ASP A 21 4.14 -8.79 9.61
CA ASP A 21 3.19 -7.99 10.38
C ASP A 21 2.68 -6.83 9.51
N CYS A 22 1.39 -6.46 9.64
CA CYS A 22 0.83 -5.30 8.94
C CYS A 22 1.39 -3.98 9.47
N TRP A 23 1.92 -3.98 10.70
CA TRP A 23 2.64 -2.87 11.30
C TRP A 23 4.04 -3.33 11.74
N PRO A 24 4.96 -3.52 10.78
CA PRO A 24 6.22 -4.17 11.03
C PRO A 24 7.20 -3.29 11.82
N ASN A 25 8.13 -3.93 12.52
CA ASN A 25 9.25 -3.24 13.17
C ASN A 25 10.49 -3.13 12.26
N CYS A 26 10.49 -3.77 11.10
CA CYS A 26 11.57 -3.70 10.12
C CYS A 26 11.06 -3.35 8.70
N THR A 27 11.97 -2.82 7.88
CA THR A 27 11.78 -2.61 6.44
C THR A 27 12.91 -3.20 5.63
N VAL A 28 12.62 -3.52 4.37
CA VAL A 28 13.55 -4.16 3.43
C VAL A 28 13.99 -3.13 2.40
N ILE A 29 15.30 -2.93 2.25
CA ILE A 29 15.88 -2.00 1.27
C ILE A 29 16.86 -2.74 0.37
N LEU A 30 16.69 -2.60 -0.95
CA LEU A 30 17.72 -3.00 -1.91
C LEU A 30 18.75 -1.88 -2.02
N ASN A 31 19.92 -2.10 -1.42
CA ASN A 31 21.06 -1.22 -1.61
C ASN A 31 21.80 -1.61 -2.89
N HIS A 32 21.82 -0.71 -3.87
CA HIS A 32 22.50 -0.94 -5.14
C HIS A 32 24.02 -0.90 -5.03
N GLY A 33 24.57 -0.40 -3.93
CA GLY A 33 26.00 -0.16 -3.77
C GLY A 33 26.54 0.91 -4.73
N ASP A 34 27.78 1.32 -4.50
CA ASP A 34 28.54 2.10 -5.47
C ASP A 34 29.28 1.17 -6.44
N GLN A 35 28.70 0.99 -7.62
CA GLN A 35 29.25 0.15 -8.68
C GLN A 35 30.52 0.74 -9.33
N SER A 36 30.92 1.97 -8.98
CA SER A 36 32.15 2.62 -9.45
C SER A 36 33.30 2.57 -8.44
N ALA A 37 33.03 2.13 -7.21
CA ALA A 37 34.05 2.00 -6.19
C ALA A 37 35.03 0.87 -6.54
N LEU A 38 36.33 1.19 -6.51
CA LEU A 38 37.43 0.24 -6.70
C LEU A 38 37.69 -0.63 -5.46
N ASP A 39 37.11 -0.23 -4.32
CA ASP A 39 37.21 -0.87 -3.02
C ASP A 39 35.95 -1.75 -2.77
N ALA A 40 36.17 -2.99 -2.34
CA ALA A 40 35.13 -3.95 -1.96
C ALA A 40 34.56 -3.72 -0.54
N SER A 41 34.57 -2.47 -0.04
CA SER A 41 33.98 -2.12 1.24
C SER A 41 32.53 -2.54 1.35
N PHE A 42 32.07 -2.75 2.58
CA PHE A 42 30.70 -3.23 2.82
C PHE A 42 29.66 -2.38 2.10
N HIS A 43 29.86 -1.06 1.98
CA HIS A 43 28.91 -0.14 1.35
C HIS A 43 28.96 -0.10 -0.19
N SER A 44 30.00 -0.60 -0.85
CA SER A 44 30.09 -0.61 -2.33
C SER A 44 29.38 -1.79 -2.98
N SER A 45 29.12 -2.87 -2.24
CA SER A 45 28.43 -4.06 -2.76
C SER A 45 26.90 -3.92 -2.80
N ARG A 46 26.28 -4.47 -3.87
CA ARG A 46 24.82 -4.62 -3.96
C ARG A 46 24.34 -5.66 -2.95
N ARG A 47 23.33 -5.32 -2.15
CA ARG A 47 22.78 -6.21 -1.12
C ARG A 47 21.35 -5.84 -0.74
N ILE A 48 20.65 -6.78 -0.13
CA ILE A 48 19.40 -6.52 0.59
C ILE A 48 19.74 -6.17 2.04
N GLU A 49 19.04 -5.19 2.59
CA GLU A 49 19.21 -4.76 3.98
C GLU A 49 17.87 -4.86 4.70
N LEU A 50 17.87 -5.46 5.88
CA LEU A 50 16.77 -5.39 6.83
C LEU A 50 17.11 -4.29 7.83
N ARG A 51 16.29 -3.25 7.90
CA ARG A 51 16.52 -2.08 8.75
C ARG A 51 15.39 -1.92 9.75
N ALA A 52 15.74 -1.67 11.00
CA ALA A 52 14.75 -1.40 12.04
C ALA A 52 14.05 -0.06 11.80
N LEU A 53 12.74 -0.02 12.00
CA LEU A 53 11.89 1.18 11.97
C LEU A 53 11.73 1.80 13.36
N GLU A 54 11.99 1.01 14.41
CA GLU A 54 11.87 1.37 15.82
C GLU A 54 12.92 0.63 16.65
N PRO A 55 13.16 1.01 17.93
CA PRO A 55 14.01 0.22 18.82
C PRO A 55 13.46 -1.19 19.05
N ILE A 56 14.29 -2.21 18.85
CA ILE A 56 13.90 -3.63 18.98
C ILE A 56 14.61 -4.24 20.19
N SER A 57 13.84 -4.83 21.09
CA SER A 57 14.39 -5.49 22.28
C SER A 57 14.94 -6.88 21.97
N ALA A 58 15.93 -7.35 22.74
CA ALA A 58 16.44 -8.71 22.60
C ALA A 58 15.32 -9.74 22.83
N GLY A 59 15.16 -10.67 21.88
CA GLY A 59 14.10 -11.68 21.90
C GLY A 59 12.78 -11.25 21.24
N GLN A 60 12.63 -9.99 20.84
CA GLN A 60 11.50 -9.56 20.01
C GLN A 60 11.65 -10.08 18.58
N GLU A 61 10.56 -10.57 18.00
CA GLU A 61 10.51 -11.02 16.62
C GLU A 61 10.75 -9.87 15.64
N LEU A 62 11.49 -10.13 14.56
CA LEU A 62 11.64 -9.20 13.45
C LEU A 62 10.55 -9.47 12.42
N THR A 63 9.82 -8.44 12.01
CA THR A 63 8.71 -8.56 11.05
C THR A 63 8.81 -7.53 9.94
N VAL A 64 8.25 -7.86 8.77
CA VAL A 64 8.14 -6.96 7.60
C VAL A 64 6.72 -6.99 7.04
N SER A 65 6.31 -5.98 6.28
CA SER A 65 5.02 -6.05 5.58
C SER A 65 5.18 -6.75 4.22
N TYR A 66 4.39 -7.78 3.96
CA TYR A 66 4.34 -8.47 2.67
C TYR A 66 3.37 -7.80 1.69
N VAL A 67 2.43 -7.02 2.23
CA VAL A 67 1.36 -6.34 1.50
C VAL A 67 1.39 -4.85 1.79
N ASP A 68 0.72 -4.05 0.97
CA ASP A 68 0.57 -2.62 1.23
C ASP A 68 -0.31 -2.39 2.47
N PHE A 69 0.08 -1.40 3.29
CA PHE A 69 -0.67 -0.97 4.45
C PHE A 69 -1.97 -0.23 4.09
N LEU A 70 -2.04 0.44 2.94
CA LEU A 70 -3.18 1.22 2.46
C LEU A 70 -4.32 0.33 1.93
N SER A 71 -4.82 -0.54 2.80
CA SER A 71 -5.97 -1.42 2.62
C SER A 71 -6.57 -1.72 3.99
N VAL A 72 -7.88 -1.96 4.07
CA VAL A 72 -8.53 -2.40 5.31
C VAL A 72 -8.06 -3.80 5.73
N SER A 73 -8.20 -4.13 7.02
CA SER A 73 -7.74 -5.41 7.59
C SER A 73 -8.24 -6.63 6.82
N THR A 74 -9.53 -6.65 6.44
CA THR A 74 -10.16 -7.75 5.70
C THR A 74 -9.54 -7.96 4.32
N ASP A 75 -9.20 -6.88 3.62
CA ASP A 75 -8.50 -6.94 2.33
C ASP A 75 -7.06 -7.42 2.47
N ARG A 76 -6.34 -6.95 3.50
CA ARG A 76 -4.98 -7.42 3.79
C ARG A 76 -4.98 -8.91 4.10
N GLN A 77 -5.88 -9.38 4.97
CA GLN A 77 -6.02 -10.80 5.31
C GLN A 77 -6.38 -11.65 4.08
N ARG A 78 -7.33 -11.20 3.25
CA ARG A 78 -7.69 -11.89 2.01
C ARG A 78 -6.48 -12.02 1.08
N LEU A 79 -5.70 -10.95 0.89
CA LEU A 79 -4.52 -10.96 0.03
C LEU A 79 -3.43 -11.90 0.58
N LEU A 80 -3.17 -11.85 1.89
CA LEU A 80 -2.21 -12.72 2.56
C LEU A 80 -2.61 -14.19 2.47
N GLN A 81 -3.89 -14.51 2.66
CA GLN A 81 -4.39 -15.87 2.51
C GLN A 81 -4.26 -16.37 1.06
N GLN A 82 -4.50 -15.51 0.07
CA GLN A 82 -4.40 -15.87 -1.35
C GLN A 82 -2.95 -16.06 -1.82
N GLN A 83 -2.01 -15.26 -1.32
CA GLN A 83 -0.63 -15.24 -1.82
C GLN A 83 0.35 -16.04 -0.95
N TYR A 84 0.11 -16.05 0.37
CA TYR A 84 1.02 -16.61 1.37
C TYR A 84 0.37 -17.69 2.24
N TYR A 85 -0.92 -18.00 2.03
CA TYR A 85 -1.63 -19.14 2.62
C TYR A 85 -1.68 -19.11 4.16
N PHE A 86 -1.77 -17.93 4.76
CA PHE A 86 -1.97 -17.78 6.21
C PHE A 86 -2.94 -16.64 6.58
N ASP A 87 -3.56 -16.77 7.74
CA ASP A 87 -4.39 -15.74 8.35
C ASP A 87 -3.56 -14.82 9.26
N CYS A 88 -3.47 -13.54 8.91
CA CYS A 88 -2.76 -12.55 9.73
C CYS A 88 -3.51 -12.22 11.02
N LYS A 89 -2.80 -12.34 12.15
CA LYS A 89 -3.32 -12.12 13.52
C LYS A 89 -2.59 -10.99 14.26
N CYS A 90 -1.91 -10.09 13.54
CA CYS A 90 -1.31 -8.92 14.17
C CYS A 90 -2.38 -8.02 14.81
N GLU A 91 -1.97 -7.14 15.71
CA GLU A 91 -2.86 -6.22 16.42
C GLU A 91 -3.73 -5.39 15.46
N HIS A 92 -3.16 -4.94 14.34
CA HIS A 92 -3.87 -4.14 13.34
C HIS A 92 -4.97 -4.91 12.60
N CYS A 93 -4.79 -6.22 12.41
CA CYS A 93 -5.80 -7.06 11.79
C CYS A 93 -6.85 -7.52 12.80
N VAL A 94 -6.45 -7.83 14.04
CA VAL A 94 -7.38 -8.26 15.10
C VAL A 94 -8.30 -7.13 15.53
N ASN A 95 -7.77 -5.92 15.69
CA ASN A 95 -8.54 -4.77 16.18
C ASN A 95 -9.15 -3.92 15.05
N GLY A 96 -8.85 -4.23 13.77
CA GLY A 96 -9.23 -3.36 12.66
C GLY A 96 -8.62 -1.95 12.77
N THR A 97 -7.44 -1.83 13.39
CA THR A 97 -6.79 -0.53 13.62
C THR A 97 -6.63 0.21 12.29
N LYS A 98 -7.18 1.43 12.23
CA LYS A 98 -7.25 2.34 11.06
C LYS A 98 -8.33 2.02 10.03
N ASP A 99 -9.10 0.94 10.14
CA ASP A 99 -10.14 0.61 9.14
C ASP A 99 -11.24 1.68 9.09
N GLU A 100 -11.68 2.19 10.25
CA GLU A 100 -12.64 3.29 10.33
C GLU A 100 -12.13 4.56 9.62
N LEU A 101 -10.84 4.87 9.79
CA LEU A 101 -10.19 6.01 9.15
C LEU A 101 -10.11 5.81 7.63
N MET A 102 -9.76 4.60 7.18
CA MET A 102 -9.62 4.22 5.78
C MET A 102 -10.96 4.08 5.05
N THR A 103 -12.06 3.94 5.79
CA THR A 103 -13.43 3.83 5.24
C THR A 103 -14.27 5.06 5.57
N ALA A 104 -13.66 6.11 6.13
CA ALA A 104 -14.36 7.31 6.57
C ALA A 104 -15.15 7.98 5.43
N VAL A 105 -16.34 8.44 5.79
CA VAL A 105 -17.29 9.14 4.92
C VAL A 105 -17.57 10.54 5.48
N LYS A 106 -17.84 11.50 4.59
CA LYS A 106 -18.27 12.84 4.99
C LYS A 106 -19.76 12.80 5.38
N PRO A 107 -20.18 13.58 6.41
CA PRO A 107 -21.59 13.76 6.68
C PRO A 107 -22.26 14.51 5.52
N THR A 108 -23.51 14.17 5.23
CA THR A 108 -24.36 14.90 4.27
C THR A 108 -24.69 16.30 4.81
N GLU A 109 -25.23 17.16 3.95
CA GLU A 109 -25.64 18.54 4.32
C GLU A 109 -26.60 18.56 5.55
N ASP A 110 -27.40 17.51 5.71
CA ASP A 110 -28.30 17.30 6.85
C ASP A 110 -27.62 16.75 8.12
N GLY A 111 -26.29 16.62 8.12
CA GLY A 111 -25.50 16.07 9.23
C GLY A 111 -25.61 14.55 9.40
N LYS A 112 -26.19 13.83 8.43
CA LYS A 112 -26.36 12.37 8.48
C LYS A 112 -25.24 11.66 7.71
N GLN A 113 -25.00 10.38 8.01
CA GLN A 113 -24.11 9.59 7.17
C GLN A 113 -24.77 9.26 5.82
N PRO A 114 -23.99 9.21 4.72
CA PRO A 114 -24.47 8.72 3.43
C PRO A 114 -25.04 7.31 3.57
N SER A 115 -26.06 6.99 2.77
CA SER A 115 -26.63 5.63 2.77
C SER A 115 -25.59 4.58 2.35
N ALA A 116 -25.70 3.37 2.88
CA ALA A 116 -24.82 2.26 2.55
C ALA A 116 -24.81 1.94 1.03
N ASP A 117 -25.94 2.12 0.35
CA ASP A 117 -26.04 1.92 -1.10
C ASP A 117 -25.23 2.95 -1.88
N VAL A 118 -25.26 4.24 -1.46
CA VAL A 118 -24.46 5.31 -2.08
C VAL A 118 -22.97 5.03 -1.88
N VAL A 119 -22.56 4.67 -0.66
CA VAL A 119 -21.17 4.32 -0.35
C VAL A 119 -20.71 3.15 -1.23
N LYS A 120 -21.51 2.08 -1.31
CA LYS A 120 -21.20 0.90 -2.11
C LYS A 120 -21.08 1.22 -3.60
N GLN A 121 -22.04 1.93 -4.18
CA GLN A 121 -22.02 2.31 -5.59
C GLN A 121 -20.77 3.15 -5.93
N LEU A 122 -20.39 4.06 -5.04
CA LEU A 122 -19.22 4.90 -5.24
C LEU A 122 -17.91 4.14 -5.04
N THR A 123 -17.86 3.19 -4.10
CA THR A 123 -16.75 2.25 -3.96
C THR A 123 -16.57 1.43 -5.24
N ASP A 124 -17.64 0.85 -5.77
CA ASP A 124 -17.61 0.06 -7.01
C ASP A 124 -17.15 0.91 -8.20
N PHE A 125 -17.68 2.14 -8.31
CA PHE A 125 -17.24 3.12 -9.31
C PHE A 125 -15.74 3.45 -9.16
N SER A 126 -15.26 3.66 -7.93
CA SER A 126 -13.86 3.98 -7.65
C SER A 126 -12.93 2.84 -8.04
N LEU A 127 -13.32 1.59 -7.74
CA LEU A 127 -12.56 0.40 -8.14
C LEU A 127 -12.49 0.27 -9.67
N GLN A 128 -13.60 0.48 -10.37
CA GLN A 128 -13.62 0.48 -11.84
C GLN A 128 -12.77 1.61 -12.43
N ALA A 129 -12.77 2.79 -11.82
CA ALA A 129 -11.93 3.91 -12.24
C ALA A 129 -10.45 3.56 -12.10
N LEU A 130 -10.02 2.96 -10.99
CA LEU A 130 -8.64 2.51 -10.77
C LEU A 130 -8.17 1.53 -11.86
N VAL A 131 -9.00 0.55 -12.22
CA VAL A 131 -8.69 -0.39 -13.33
C VAL A 131 -8.49 0.35 -14.66
N LYS A 132 -9.33 1.34 -14.97
CA LYS A 132 -9.19 2.15 -16.19
C LYS A 132 -7.94 3.03 -16.15
N ILE A 133 -7.61 3.60 -15.00
CA ILE A 133 -6.40 4.39 -14.79
C ILE A 133 -5.16 3.54 -15.06
N GLU A 134 -5.09 2.34 -14.49
CA GLU A 134 -3.97 1.40 -14.71
C GLU A 134 -3.83 1.04 -16.20
N ALA A 135 -4.95 0.75 -16.88
CA ALA A 135 -4.96 0.45 -18.31
C ALA A 135 -4.48 1.64 -19.18
N ALA A 136 -4.95 2.85 -18.90
CA ALA A 136 -4.52 4.06 -19.60
C ALA A 136 -3.04 4.37 -19.35
N ARG A 137 -2.57 4.16 -18.11
CA ARG A 137 -1.16 4.33 -17.74
C ARG A 137 -0.26 3.34 -18.47
N ALA A 138 -0.68 2.08 -18.60
CA ALA A 138 0.05 1.05 -19.35
C ALA A 138 0.20 1.40 -20.85
N GLN A 139 -0.75 2.15 -21.40
CA GLN A 139 -0.72 2.65 -22.78
C GLN A 139 0.03 3.99 -22.94
N GLY A 140 0.55 4.57 -21.84
CA GLY A 140 1.20 5.89 -21.86
C GLY A 140 0.23 7.06 -22.09
N ASN A 141 -1.08 6.84 -21.98
CA ASN A 141 -2.08 7.89 -22.17
C ASN A 141 -2.31 8.69 -20.88
N PHE A 142 -1.36 9.55 -20.55
CA PHE A 142 -1.39 10.33 -19.31
C PHE A 142 -2.52 11.37 -19.26
N HIS A 143 -2.98 11.86 -20.42
CA HIS A 143 -4.14 12.75 -20.47
C HIS A 143 -5.41 12.04 -19.99
N GLU A 144 -5.62 10.81 -20.44
CA GLU A 144 -6.75 10.00 -20.01
C GLU A 144 -6.66 9.61 -18.52
N VAL A 145 -5.45 9.29 -18.03
CA VAL A 145 -5.21 9.07 -16.59
C VAL A 145 -5.69 10.27 -15.76
N ILE A 146 -5.23 11.48 -16.11
CA ILE A 146 -5.62 12.69 -15.37
C ILE A 146 -7.12 12.95 -15.46
N ARG A 147 -7.73 12.73 -16.64
CA ARG A 147 -9.17 12.89 -16.85
C ARG A 147 -9.98 11.97 -15.93
N ILE A 148 -9.63 10.68 -15.88
CA ILE A 148 -10.32 9.70 -15.02
C ILE A 148 -10.09 10.02 -13.54
N CYS A 149 -8.87 10.39 -13.13
CA CYS A 149 -8.58 10.76 -11.75
C CYS A 149 -9.44 11.96 -11.29
N ARG A 150 -9.53 13.03 -12.09
CA ARG A 150 -10.36 14.20 -11.75
C ARG A 150 -11.83 13.83 -11.63
N GLU A 151 -12.38 13.13 -12.63
CA GLU A 151 -13.78 12.70 -12.62
C GLU A 151 -14.09 11.82 -11.39
N CYS A 152 -13.14 10.96 -11.00
CA CYS A 152 -13.29 10.10 -9.84
C CYS A 152 -13.27 10.90 -8.53
N LEU A 153 -12.29 11.79 -8.36
CA LEU A 153 -12.17 12.63 -7.17
C LEU A 153 -13.38 13.58 -7.01
N GLU A 154 -13.87 14.18 -8.09
CA GLU A 154 -15.07 15.03 -8.07
C GLU A 154 -16.31 14.28 -7.60
N LYS A 155 -16.46 13.01 -7.97
CA LYS A 155 -17.56 12.14 -7.52
C LYS A 155 -17.35 11.63 -6.08
N GLN A 156 -16.11 11.43 -5.67
CA GLN A 156 -15.75 11.00 -4.31
C GLN A 156 -15.93 12.11 -3.27
N ASP A 157 -15.60 13.35 -3.63
CA ASP A 157 -15.54 14.49 -2.73
C ASP A 157 -16.79 14.69 -1.84
N PRO A 158 -18.04 14.56 -2.31
CA PRO A 158 -19.20 14.75 -1.44
C PRO A 158 -19.47 13.60 -0.46
N VAL A 159 -18.84 12.42 -0.64
CA VAL A 159 -19.18 11.20 0.11
C VAL A 159 -18.02 10.68 0.94
N PHE A 160 -16.81 10.62 0.40
CA PHE A 160 -15.64 10.07 1.08
C PHE A 160 -14.85 11.15 1.78
N ALA A 161 -14.37 10.85 2.99
CA ALA A 161 -13.40 11.70 3.66
C ALA A 161 -12.03 11.59 2.97
N ASP A 162 -11.16 12.59 3.18
CA ASP A 162 -9.83 12.64 2.56
C ASP A 162 -8.93 11.45 2.97
N THR A 163 -9.25 10.83 4.10
CA THR A 163 -8.55 9.65 4.64
C THR A 163 -9.03 8.33 4.03
N ASN A 164 -10.11 8.36 3.25
CA ASN A 164 -10.67 7.17 2.64
C ASN A 164 -9.67 6.56 1.63
N VAL A 165 -9.47 5.25 1.72
CA VAL A 165 -8.48 4.53 0.91
C VAL A 165 -8.71 4.68 -0.59
N HIS A 166 -9.95 4.81 -1.03
CA HIS A 166 -10.27 4.99 -2.46
C HIS A 166 -9.84 6.35 -2.98
N VAL A 167 -9.94 7.40 -2.15
CA VAL A 167 -9.45 8.75 -2.47
C VAL A 167 -7.92 8.73 -2.54
N LEU A 168 -7.28 8.16 -1.51
CA LEU A 168 -5.82 8.08 -1.43
C LEU A 168 -5.21 7.29 -2.61
N ARG A 169 -5.84 6.20 -3.05
CA ARG A 169 -5.36 5.42 -4.21
C ARG A 169 -5.44 6.20 -5.52
N VAL A 170 -6.51 6.97 -5.73
CA VAL A 170 -6.63 7.81 -6.93
C VAL A 170 -5.58 8.93 -6.90
N LEU A 171 -5.40 9.58 -5.75
CA LEU A 171 -4.39 10.63 -5.57
C LEU A 171 -2.96 10.11 -5.80
N SER A 172 -2.62 8.94 -5.25
CA SER A 172 -1.32 8.30 -5.44
C SER A 172 -1.01 7.95 -6.90
N THR A 173 -2.04 7.84 -7.75
CA THR A 173 -1.86 7.53 -9.17
C THR A 173 -1.76 8.81 -10.03
N ALA A 174 -2.25 9.93 -9.52
CA ALA A 174 -2.21 11.23 -10.18
C ALA A 174 -0.89 12.00 -9.95
N SER A 175 -0.11 11.62 -8.92
CA SER A 175 1.24 12.15 -8.63
C SER A 175 2.34 11.52 -9.49
#